data_AF-A0A356ANL2-F1
#
_entry.id   AF-A0A356ANL2-F1
#
_cell.length_a   1.000
_cell.length_b   1.000
_cell.length_c   1.000
_cell.angle_alpha   90.00
_cell.angle_beta   90.00
_cell.angle_gamma   90.00
#
_symmetry.space_group_name_H-M   'P 1'
#
loop_
_entity.id
_entity.type
_entity.pdbx_description
1 polymer ?
#
loop_
_entity_poly.entity_id
_entity_poly.type
_entity_poly.pdbx_seq_one_letter_code
_entity_poly.pdbx_strand_id
1 'polypeptide(L)'
;MLAVPVFSGVSSILKKQDRTIVVGSENFTESIILGYLYQDMIESNTDIHVEERFNLNGSPLAFAALERGDIDMFTDYTGIASGVLLKLPMETDTEKVYQEVKTLMDQKHNVFVSEPLGFSNEYVISASP
;
A
#
# COMPACT_ATOMS: atom_id res chain seq x y z
N MET A 1 -20.51 32.29 -51.16
CA MET A 1 -21.05 31.57 -49.99
C MET A 1 -19.87 31.15 -49.14
N LEU A 2 -19.76 31.71 -47.94
CA LEU A 2 -18.70 31.42 -46.98
C LEU A 2 -19.36 30.77 -45.76
N ALA A 3 -18.86 29.61 -45.35
CA ALA A 3 -19.07 29.04 -44.04
C ALA A 3 -17.82 28.23 -43.68
N VAL A 4 -17.07 28.72 -42.69
CA VAL A 4 -15.94 28.02 -42.08
C VAL A 4 -16.30 27.84 -40.61
N PRO A 5 -16.34 26.63 -40.05
CA PRO A 5 -16.36 26.46 -38.62
C PRO A 5 -14.95 26.73 -38.07
N VAL A 6 -14.82 27.88 -37.40
CA VAL A 6 -13.77 28.22 -36.44
C VAL A 6 -14.33 27.91 -35.05
N PHE A 7 -13.72 26.95 -34.34
CA PHE A 7 -13.70 26.82 -32.87
C PHE A 7 -12.47 25.94 -32.57
N SER A 8 -11.32 26.50 -32.17
CA SER A 8 -10.95 27.00 -30.84
C SER A 8 -11.13 25.96 -29.74
N GLY A 9 -10.02 25.34 -29.33
CA GLY A 9 -9.99 24.51 -28.13
C GLY A 9 -9.13 23.26 -28.26
N VAL A 10 -7.84 23.41 -28.55
CA VAL A 10 -6.84 22.41 -28.12
C VAL A 10 -6.72 22.48 -26.60
N SER A 11 -7.81 22.30 -25.86
CA SER A 11 -7.78 22.16 -24.39
C SER A 11 -8.19 20.76 -23.94
N SER A 12 -8.72 19.92 -24.83
CA SER A 12 -8.99 18.50 -24.53
C SER A 12 -7.75 17.60 -24.66
N ILE A 13 -6.61 18.15 -25.11
CA ILE A 13 -5.30 17.46 -25.08
C ILE A 13 -4.56 17.72 -23.75
N LEU A 14 -5.13 18.51 -22.83
CA LEU A 14 -4.75 18.47 -21.42
C LEU A 14 -5.47 17.27 -20.77
N LYS A 15 -5.10 16.06 -21.17
CA LYS A 15 -5.30 14.89 -20.31
C LYS A 15 -4.48 15.17 -19.06
N LYS A 16 -5.12 15.69 -18.01
CA LYS A 16 -4.66 15.40 -16.66
C LYS A 16 -4.64 13.87 -16.60
N GLN A 17 -3.44 13.30 -16.61
CA GLN A 17 -3.30 11.88 -16.36
C GLN A 17 -3.76 11.73 -14.92
N ASP A 18 -5.04 11.38 -14.72
CA ASP A 18 -5.58 11.16 -13.38
C ASP A 18 -4.72 10.06 -12.78
N ARG A 19 -3.85 10.46 -11.86
CA ARG A 19 -2.95 9.56 -11.17
C ARG A 19 -3.82 8.88 -10.13
N THR A 20 -4.13 7.61 -10.36
CA THR A 20 -4.86 6.79 -9.40
C THR A 20 -3.88 5.82 -8.74
N ILE A 21 -3.99 5.66 -7.43
CA ILE A 21 -3.32 4.62 -6.65
C ILE A 21 -4.41 3.74 -6.02
N VAL A 22 -4.24 2.43 -6.07
CA VAL A 22 -5.15 1.48 -5.44
C VAL A 22 -4.59 1.06 -4.07
N VAL A 23 -5.23 1.50 -2.99
CA VAL A 23 -4.86 1.13 -1.62
C VAL A 23 -5.62 -0.12 -1.20
N GLY A 24 -4.88 -1.16 -0.85
CA GLY A 24 -5.40 -2.41 -0.28
C GLY A 24 -5.39 -2.40 1.25
N SER A 25 -6.27 -3.19 1.84
CA SER A 25 -6.20 -3.53 3.26
C SER A 25 -6.59 -4.98 3.52
N GLU A 26 -6.00 -5.55 4.56
CA GLU A 26 -6.40 -6.83 5.09
C GLU A 26 -7.73 -6.73 5.85
N ASN A 27 -8.42 -7.86 6.02
CA ASN A 27 -9.73 -7.92 6.67
C ASN A 27 -9.65 -7.93 8.21
N PHE A 28 -9.02 -6.91 8.78
CA PHE A 28 -9.05 -6.64 10.22
C PHE A 28 -8.97 -5.13 10.52
N THR A 29 -9.44 -4.75 11.71
CA THR A 29 -9.71 -3.36 12.09
C THR A 29 -8.53 -2.41 11.85
N GLU A 30 -7.32 -2.75 12.32
CA GLU A 30 -6.18 -1.85 12.20
C GLU A 30 -5.71 -1.68 10.74
N SER A 31 -5.65 -2.75 9.93
CA SER A 31 -5.31 -2.63 8.51
C SER A 31 -6.31 -1.77 7.74
N ILE A 32 -7.61 -1.89 8.03
CA ILE A 32 -8.65 -1.04 7.42
C ILE A 32 -8.48 0.42 7.83
N ILE A 33 -8.23 0.69 9.12
CA ILE A 33 -7.97 2.06 9.61
C ILE A 33 -6.73 2.65 8.93
N LEU A 34 -5.65 1.89 8.81
CA LEU A 34 -4.43 2.33 8.12
C LEU A 34 -4.68 2.57 6.62
N GLY A 35 -5.51 1.75 5.98
CA GLY A 35 -5.93 1.96 4.59
C GLY A 35 -6.61 3.32 4.39
N TYR A 36 -7.60 3.65 5.23
CA TYR A 36 -8.24 4.97 5.21
C TYR A 36 -7.27 6.10 5.56
N LEU A 37 -6.36 5.89 6.51
CA LEU A 37 -5.35 6.89 6.86
C LEU A 37 -4.44 7.22 5.66
N TYR A 38 -4.00 6.20 4.91
CA TYR A 38 -3.19 6.41 3.71
C TYR A 38 -3.97 7.09 2.59
N GLN A 39 -5.23 6.72 2.39
CA GLN A 39 -6.12 7.42 1.46
C GLN A 39 -6.20 8.92 1.79
N ASP A 40 -6.57 9.26 3.02
CA ASP A 40 -6.70 10.64 3.46
C ASP A 40 -5.36 11.40 3.32
N MET A 41 -4.25 10.78 3.69
CA MET A 41 -2.92 11.38 3.56
C MET A 41 -2.52 11.61 2.10
N ILE A 42 -2.76 10.66 1.20
CA ILE A 42 -2.42 10.80 -0.22
C ILE A 42 -3.27 11.88 -0.86
N GLU A 43 -4.59 11.83 -0.69
CA GLU A 43 -5.53 12.76 -1.33
C GLU A 43 -5.42 14.19 -0.74
N SER A 44 -5.05 14.33 0.53
CA SER A 44 -4.87 15.66 1.15
C SER A 44 -3.55 16.34 0.78
N ASN A 45 -2.52 15.57 0.39
CA ASN A 45 -1.17 16.10 0.16
C ASN A 45 -0.73 16.03 -1.30
N THR A 46 -1.53 15.44 -2.19
CA THR A 46 -1.19 15.25 -3.60
C THR A 46 -2.41 15.47 -4.50
N ASP A 47 -2.21 15.40 -5.81
CA ASP A 47 -3.27 15.39 -6.81
C ASP A 47 -3.68 13.97 -7.27
N ILE A 48 -3.26 12.96 -6.51
CA ILE A 48 -3.52 11.54 -6.75
C ILE A 48 -4.88 11.18 -6.15
N HIS A 49 -5.70 10.46 -6.92
CA HIS A 49 -6.93 9.84 -6.41
C HIS A 49 -6.64 8.44 -5.88
N VAL A 50 -7.31 8.05 -4.78
CA VAL A 50 -7.17 6.72 -4.21
C VAL A 50 -8.41 5.87 -4.47
N GLU A 51 -8.20 4.69 -5.06
CA GLU A 51 -9.19 3.62 -5.10
C GLU A 51 -8.96 2.64 -3.95
N GLU A 52 -10.05 2.16 -3.34
CA GLU A 52 -9.98 1.20 -2.23
C GLU A 52 -10.17 -0.25 -2.72
N ARG A 53 -9.36 -1.16 -2.17
CA ARG A 53 -9.51 -2.62 -2.30
C ARG A 53 -9.34 -3.28 -0.93
N PHE A 54 -10.33 -3.08 -0.08
CA PHE A 54 -10.28 -3.51 1.32
C PHE A 54 -10.84 -4.91 1.52
N ASN A 55 -10.63 -5.44 2.73
CA ASN A 55 -11.09 -6.76 3.18
C ASN A 55 -10.43 -7.93 2.43
N LEU A 56 -9.15 -7.79 2.09
CA LEU A 56 -8.34 -8.90 1.58
C LEU A 56 -8.07 -9.89 2.72
N ASN A 57 -8.35 -11.17 2.49
CA ASN A 57 -8.32 -12.22 3.51
C ASN A 57 -6.89 -12.65 3.88
N GLY A 58 -6.20 -11.77 4.62
CA GLY A 58 -4.86 -11.97 5.15
C GLY A 58 -3.73 -11.59 4.19
N SER A 59 -2.53 -11.47 4.74
CA SER A 59 -1.32 -11.04 4.04
C SER A 59 -1.00 -11.81 2.76
N PRO A 60 -1.18 -13.15 2.65
CA PRO A 60 -0.93 -13.86 1.39
C PRO A 60 -1.83 -13.40 0.24
N LEU A 61 -3.10 -13.07 0.51
CA LEU A 61 -4.01 -12.60 -0.53
C LEU A 61 -3.73 -11.14 -0.89
N ALA A 62 -3.44 -10.30 0.12
CA ALA A 62 -3.05 -8.91 -0.10
C ALA A 62 -1.75 -8.82 -0.92
N PHE A 63 -0.74 -9.62 -0.56
CA PHE A 63 0.51 -9.68 -1.29
C PHE A 63 0.34 -10.21 -2.72
N ALA A 64 -0.48 -11.25 -2.92
CA ALA A 64 -0.78 -11.73 -4.27
C ALA A 64 -1.53 -10.69 -5.12
N ALA A 65 -2.39 -9.86 -4.51
CA ALA A 65 -3.02 -8.73 -5.18
C ALA A 65 -1.99 -7.66 -5.56
N LEU A 66 -1.02 -7.37 -4.68
CA LEU A 66 0.08 -6.45 -4.96
C LEU A 66 0.94 -6.95 -6.13
N GLU A 67 1.35 -8.23 -6.13
CA GLU A 67 2.16 -8.82 -7.20
C GLU A 67 1.44 -8.84 -8.56
N ARG A 68 0.11 -8.93 -8.57
CA ARG A 68 -0.71 -8.87 -9.79
C ARG A 68 -1.01 -7.44 -10.25
N GLY A 69 -0.73 -6.43 -9.44
CA GLY A 69 -1.11 -5.03 -9.70
C GLY A 69 -2.61 -4.76 -9.48
N ASP A 70 -3.31 -5.61 -8.72
CA ASP A 70 -4.70 -5.36 -8.30
C ASP A 70 -4.77 -4.29 -7.20
N ILE A 71 -3.68 -4.13 -6.44
CA ILE A 71 -3.42 -3.05 -5.49
C ILE A 71 -1.99 -2.53 -5.70
N ASP A 72 -1.75 -1.26 -5.36
CA ASP A 72 -0.43 -0.63 -5.47
C ASP A 72 0.29 -0.57 -4.12
N MET A 73 -0.45 -0.62 -3.02
CA MET A 73 0.11 -0.62 -1.66
C MET A 73 -0.86 -1.25 -0.66
N PHE A 74 -0.31 -1.75 0.44
CA PHE A 74 -1.03 -2.12 1.66
C PHE A 74 -0.07 -2.07 2.86
N THR A 75 -0.60 -2.13 4.08
CA THR A 75 0.20 -2.24 5.30
C THR A 75 0.25 -3.68 5.78
N ASP A 76 1.43 -4.09 6.27
CA ASP A 76 1.67 -5.41 6.86
C ASP A 76 2.75 -5.30 7.94
N TYR A 77 2.92 -6.35 8.74
CA TYR A 77 3.92 -6.44 9.79
C TYR A 77 5.14 -7.22 9.32
N THR A 78 6.33 -6.74 9.69
CA THR A 78 7.60 -7.34 9.28
C THR A 78 7.74 -8.81 9.69
N GLY A 79 7.22 -9.20 10.86
CA GLY A 79 7.21 -10.61 11.28
C GLY A 79 6.35 -11.52 10.39
N ILE A 80 5.20 -11.02 9.92
CA ILE A 80 4.33 -11.75 8.99
C ILE A 80 4.97 -11.83 7.61
N ALA A 81 5.47 -10.70 7.09
CA ALA A 81 6.18 -10.66 5.81
C ALA A 81 7.39 -11.62 5.79
N SER A 82 8.19 -11.63 6.86
CA SER A 82 9.35 -12.52 7.01
C SER A 82 8.95 -14.00 7.02
N GLY A 83 8.02 -14.39 7.91
CA GLY A 83 7.69 -15.80 8.14
C GLY A 83 6.73 -16.39 7.11
N VAL A 84 5.74 -15.61 6.64
CA VAL A 84 4.65 -16.11 5.78
C VAL A 84 4.97 -15.86 4.31
N LEU A 85 5.36 -14.64 3.95
CA LEU A 85 5.56 -14.26 2.55
C LEU A 85 6.94 -14.71 2.06
N LEU A 86 8.00 -14.42 2.82
CA LEU A 86 9.39 -14.73 2.46
C LEU A 86 9.87 -16.11 2.96
N LYS A 87 9.13 -16.74 3.88
CA LYS A 87 9.41 -18.07 4.45
C LYS A 87 10.80 -18.18 5.07
N LEU A 88 11.22 -17.13 5.78
CA LEU A 88 12.50 -17.07 6.47
C LEU A 88 12.46 -17.86 7.79
N PRO A 89 13.62 -18.33 8.29
CA PRO A 89 13.69 -18.85 9.65
C PRO A 89 13.30 -17.77 10.67
N MET A 90 12.85 -18.21 11.85
CA MET A 90 12.49 -17.30 12.93
C MET A 90 13.70 -16.46 13.36
N GLU A 91 13.50 -15.14 13.44
CA GLU A 91 14.43 -14.15 13.98
C GLU A 91 13.64 -13.23 14.91
N THR A 92 14.26 -12.83 16.02
CA THR A 92 13.64 -12.05 17.10
C THR A 92 14.18 -10.62 17.18
N ASP A 93 15.33 -10.36 16.56
CA ASP A 93 15.87 -9.01 16.43
C ASP A 93 15.05 -8.23 15.38
N THR A 94 14.26 -7.28 15.86
CA THR A 94 13.30 -6.52 15.03
C THR A 94 13.98 -5.73 13.92
N GLU A 95 15.18 -5.21 14.16
CA GLU A 95 15.94 -4.47 13.14
C GLU A 95 16.42 -5.43 12.05
N LYS A 96 16.93 -6.60 12.43
CA LYS A 96 17.32 -7.61 11.43
C LYS A 96 16.13 -8.09 10.60
N VAL A 97 15.00 -8.38 11.23
CA VAL A 97 13.77 -8.79 10.53
C VAL A 97 13.35 -7.71 9.53
N TYR A 98 13.35 -6.44 9.94
CA TYR A 98 13.02 -5.33 9.05
C TYR A 98 13.98 -5.22 7.86
N GLN A 99 15.30 -5.24 8.11
CA GLN A 99 16.30 -5.13 7.04
C GLN A 99 16.25 -6.29 6.05
N GLU A 100 16.04 -7.53 6.55
CA GLU A 100 15.88 -8.69 5.70
C GLU A 100 14.61 -8.61 4.84
N VAL A 101 13.47 -8.22 5.44
CA VAL A 101 12.21 -8.02 4.72
C VAL A 101 12.37 -6.96 3.64
N LYS A 102 12.92 -5.78 3.98
CA LYS A 102 13.16 -4.68 3.04
C LYS A 102 14.05 -5.13 1.87
N THR A 103 15.15 -5.82 2.17
CA THR A 103 16.10 -6.27 1.14
C THR A 103 15.48 -7.32 0.22
N LEU A 104 14.79 -8.31 0.78
CA LEU A 104 14.29 -9.44 0.01
C LEU A 104 13.01 -9.11 -0.76
N MET A 105 12.15 -8.24 -0.23
CA MET A 105 10.98 -7.73 -0.95
C MET A 105 11.40 -6.97 -2.21
N ASP A 106 12.41 -6.11 -2.11
CA ASP A 106 12.97 -5.40 -3.26
C ASP A 106 13.59 -6.38 -4.27
N GLN A 107 14.51 -7.25 -3.81
CA GLN A 107 15.27 -8.12 -4.70
C GLN A 107 14.44 -9.21 -5.38
N LYS A 108 13.43 -9.77 -4.70
CA LYS A 108 12.67 -10.92 -5.21
C LYS A 108 11.34 -10.54 -5.83
N HIS A 109 10.73 -9.45 -5.35
CA HIS A 109 9.37 -9.07 -5.70
C HIS A 109 9.27 -7.66 -6.30
N ASN A 110 10.37 -6.89 -6.33
CA ASN A 110 10.36 -5.48 -6.74
C ASN A 110 9.35 -4.66 -5.93
N VAL A 111 9.24 -4.96 -4.64
CA VAL A 111 8.34 -4.29 -3.69
C VAL A 111 9.17 -3.44 -2.75
N PHE A 112 8.86 -2.14 -2.72
CA PHE A 112 9.46 -1.21 -1.77
C PHE A 112 8.79 -1.32 -0.40
N VAL A 113 9.60 -1.39 0.65
CA VAL A 113 9.15 -1.36 2.05
C VAL A 113 9.53 -0.02 2.66
N SER A 114 8.54 0.71 3.19
CA SER A 114 8.75 2.00 3.85
C SER A 114 9.51 1.84 5.18
N GLU A 115 9.92 2.95 5.76
CA GLU A 115 10.31 2.94 7.17
C GLU A 115 9.13 2.52 8.07
N PRO A 116 9.40 1.90 9.24
CA PRO A 116 8.35 1.46 10.15
C PRO A 116 7.49 2.63 10.67
N LEU A 117 6.21 2.36 10.94
CA LEU A 117 5.25 3.37 11.41
C LEU A 117 5.47 3.84 12.86
N GLY A 118 6.42 3.23 13.57
CA GLY A 118 6.80 3.63 14.93
C GLY A 118 6.00 2.94 16.06
N PHE A 119 5.26 1.88 15.76
CA PHE A 119 4.58 1.04 16.74
C PHE A 119 4.81 -0.45 16.47
N SER A 120 4.54 -1.29 17.47
CA SER A 120 4.54 -2.76 17.35
C SER A 120 3.17 -3.30 17.78
N ASN A 121 2.63 -4.24 17.00
CA ASN A 121 1.38 -4.96 17.30
C ASN A 121 1.70 -6.41 17.68
N GLU A 122 2.33 -6.56 18.85
CA GLU A 122 2.70 -7.85 19.42
C GLU A 122 1.75 -8.29 20.52
N TYR A 123 1.73 -9.60 20.79
CA TYR A 123 1.02 -10.12 21.95
C TYR A 123 1.69 -9.64 23.24
N VAL A 124 0.92 -8.94 24.06
CA VAL A 124 1.33 -8.45 25.38
C VAL A 124 0.28 -8.79 26.44
N ILE A 125 0.68 -8.75 27.70
CA ILE A 125 -0.25 -8.78 28.84
C ILE A 125 -0.53 -7.33 29.24
N SER A 126 -1.80 -6.97 29.30
CA SER A 126 -2.25 -5.65 29.77
C SER A 126 -2.94 -5.79 31.13
N ALA A 127 -2.71 -4.82 32.03
CA ALA A 127 -3.32 -4.72 33.34
C ALA A 127 -3.94 -3.33 33.52
N SER A 128 -4.87 -3.18 34.48
CA SER A 128 -5.43 -1.87 34.81
C SER A 128 -4.32 -0.86 35.13
N PRO A 129 -4.45 0.41 34.70
CA PRO A 129 -3.48 1.46 34.99
C PRO A 129 -3.24 1.68 36.48
#